data_AF-A0A7Y2YU73-F1
#
_entry.id   AF-A0A7Y2YU73-F1
#
_cell.length_a   1.000
_cell.length_b   1.000
_cell.length_c   1.000
_cell.angle_alpha   90.00
_cell.angle_beta   90.00
_cell.angle_gamma   90.00
#
_symmetry.space_group_name_H-M   'P 1'
#
loop_
_entity.id
_entity.type
_entity.pdbx_description
1 polymer ?
#
loop_
_entity_poly.entity_id
_entity_poly.type
_entity_poly.pdbx_seq_one_letter_code
_entity_poly.pdbx_strand_id
1 'polypeptide(L)'
;MTESSDRLVLVAGELHDLSGPEPTWPGGRETLFHQPGAGLPARADVDAIIPLVSQPVGEAELAGLPSVRVVANYGVGYDNIDL
;
A
#
# COMPACT_ATOMS: atom_id res chain seq x y z
N MET A 1 -10.11 15.06 18.25
CA MET A 1 -10.08 13.58 18.21
C MET A 1 -8.79 13.19 17.53
N THR A 2 -7.77 12.84 18.31
CA THR A 2 -6.56 12.19 17.80
C THR A 2 -6.95 10.77 17.45
N GLU A 3 -7.21 10.50 16.16
CA GLU A 3 -7.24 9.13 15.65
C GLU A 3 -5.81 8.57 15.74
N SER A 4 -5.43 8.16 16.95
CA SER A 4 -4.34 7.20 17.14
C SER A 4 -4.93 5.85 16.76
N SER A 5 -5.07 5.60 15.47
CA SER A 5 -5.47 4.29 14.96
C SER A 5 -4.26 3.76 14.22
N ASP A 6 -3.85 2.53 14.54
CA ASP A 6 -2.75 1.74 13.94
C ASP A 6 -2.99 1.48 12.44
N ARG A 7 -3.19 2.54 11.66
CA ARG A 7 -3.54 2.51 10.25
C ARG A 7 -2.28 2.52 9.43
N LEU A 8 -2.30 1.72 8.37
CA LEU A 8 -1.12 1.43 7.56
C LEU A 8 -1.26 1.95 6.15
N VAL A 9 -0.12 2.35 5.60
CA VAL A 9 0.12 2.43 4.16
C VAL A 9 0.99 1.23 3.78
N LEU A 10 0.46 0.36 2.91
CA LEU A 10 1.25 -0.70 2.30
C LEU A 10 2.08 -0.09 1.18
N VAL A 11 3.39 -0.28 1.21
CA VAL A 11 4.32 0.29 0.23
C VAL A 11 5.11 -0.83 -0.42
N ALA A 12 5.30 -0.78 -1.74
CA ALA A 12 6.19 -1.69 -2.43
C ALA A 12 7.59 -1.66 -1.80
N GLY A 13 8.13 -2.83 -1.44
CA GLY A 13 9.39 -2.96 -0.73
C GLY A 13 10.58 -2.35 -1.46
N GLU A 14 10.53 -2.31 -2.79
CA GLU A 14 11.55 -1.67 -3.63
C GLU A 14 11.64 -0.15 -3.41
N LEU A 15 10.59 0.48 -2.86
CA LEU A 15 10.58 1.90 -2.55
C LEU A 15 11.23 2.22 -1.20
N HIS A 16 11.62 1.21 -0.41
CA HIS A 16 12.26 1.41 0.89
C HIS A 16 13.53 2.27 0.76
N ASP A 17 14.43 1.93 -0.17
CA ASP A 17 15.70 2.66 -0.33
C ASP A 17 15.51 4.07 -0.88
N LEU A 18 14.41 4.31 -1.60
CA LEU A 18 14.07 5.62 -2.15
C LEU A 18 13.40 6.53 -1.12
N SER A 19 12.50 5.97 -0.30
CA SER A 19 11.69 6.72 0.68
C SER A 19 12.30 6.77 2.08
N GLY A 20 13.29 5.91 2.35
CA GLY A 20 13.79 5.64 3.69
C GLY A 20 12.89 4.66 4.47
N PRO A 21 13.33 4.24 5.67
CA PRO A 21 12.62 3.22 6.46
C PRO A 21 11.32 3.73 7.10
N GLU A 22 11.16 5.05 7.28
CA GLU A 22 10.05 5.64 8.03
C GLU A 22 9.49 6.88 7.29
N PRO A 23 8.85 6.71 6.12
CA PRO A 23 8.21 7.82 5.44
C PRO A 23 7.05 8.36 6.28
N THR A 24 6.87 9.68 6.23
CA THR A 24 5.83 10.36 7.00
C THR A 24 4.54 10.47 6.18
N TRP A 25 3.42 10.02 6.76
CA TRP A 25 2.11 10.10 6.14
C TRP A 25 1.18 11.08 6.88
N PRO A 26 0.24 11.72 6.18
CA PRO A 26 -0.82 12.49 6.82
C PRO A 26 -1.55 11.65 7.87
N GLY A 27 -1.81 12.22 9.04
CA GLY A 27 -2.50 11.54 10.14
C GLY A 27 -1.64 10.53 10.92
N GLY A 28 -0.33 10.46 10.68
CA GLY A 28 0.57 9.60 11.46
C GLY A 28 0.41 8.11 11.17
N ARG A 29 -0.04 7.75 9.97
CA ARG A 29 -0.13 6.35 9.53
C ARG A 29 1.26 5.70 9.54
N GLU A 30 1.29 4.42 9.85
CA GLU A 30 2.50 3.62 9.80
C GLU A 30 2.77 3.10 8.39
N THR A 31 4.00 2.66 8.14
CA THR A 31 4.42 2.09 6.86
C THR A 31 4.68 0.61 7.02
N LEU A 32 4.13 -0.20 6.12
CA LEU A 32 4.52 -1.58 5.96
C LEU A 32 5.05 -1.80 4.55
N PHE A 33 6.36 -2.04 4.46
CA PHE A 33 7.00 -2.41 3.20
C PHE A 33 6.74 -3.87 2.87
N HIS A 34 6.07 -4.09 1.75
CA HIS A 34 5.68 -5.42 1.29
C HIS A 34 6.68 -5.99 0.31
N GLN A 35 7.06 -7.26 0.49
CA GLN A 35 8.09 -7.88 -0.34
C GLN A 35 7.55 -8.21 -1.74
N PRO A 36 8.38 -8.02 -2.79
CA PRO A 36 7.97 -8.32 -4.16
C PRO A 36 7.65 -9.81 -4.33
N GLY A 37 6.57 -10.13 -5.04
CA GLY A 37 6.17 -11.51 -5.33
C GLY A 37 5.51 -12.26 -4.16
N ALA A 38 5.46 -11.67 -2.96
CA ALA A 38 4.58 -12.15 -1.90
C ALA A 38 3.14 -11.64 -2.17
N GLY A 39 2.13 -12.43 -1.82
CA GLY A 39 0.74 -11.96 -1.84
C GLY A 39 0.52 -10.86 -0.82
N LEU A 40 -0.38 -9.91 -1.10
CA LEU A 40 -0.71 -8.85 -0.13
C LEU A 40 -1.25 -9.46 1.17
N PRO A 41 -0.86 -8.93 2.34
CA PRO A 41 -1.37 -9.44 3.61
C PRO A 41 -2.86 -9.10 3.76
N ALA A 42 -3.67 -10.04 4.25
CA ALA A 42 -5.06 -9.76 4.57
C ALA A 42 -5.16 -8.90 5.85
N ARG A 43 -5.58 -7.63 5.71
CA ARG A 43 -5.52 -6.61 6.75
C ARG A 43 -6.61 -5.55 6.59
N ALA A 44 -7.41 -5.34 7.65
CA ALA A 44 -8.48 -4.35 7.68
C ALA A 44 -8.02 -2.95 8.15
N ASP A 45 -6.76 -2.79 8.55
CA ASP A 45 -6.15 -1.55 9.03
C ASP A 45 -5.35 -0.81 7.95
N VAL A 46 -5.34 -1.32 6.71
CA VAL A 46 -4.68 -0.67 5.58
C VAL A 46 -5.63 0.36 4.95
N ASP A 47 -5.21 1.62 4.94
CA ASP A 47 -5.97 2.72 4.36
C ASP A 47 -5.59 2.96 2.89
N ALA A 48 -4.34 2.67 2.52
CA ALA A 48 -3.80 2.94 1.18
C ALA A 48 -2.71 1.95 0.79
N ILE A 49 -2.52 1.79 -0.52
CA ILE A 49 -1.45 0.99 -1.10
C ILE A 49 -0.66 1.82 -2.11
N ILE A 50 0.67 1.62 -2.14
CA ILE A 50 1.61 2.24 -3.09
C ILE A 50 2.36 1.12 -3.81
N PRO A 51 1.79 0.55 -4.88
CA PRO A 51 2.42 -0.49 -5.67
C PRO A 51 3.40 0.09 -6.69
N LEU A 52 4.27 -0.76 -7.23
CA LEU A 52 4.94 -0.51 -8.50
C LEU A 52 4.07 -0.99 -9.68
N VAL A 53 4.35 -0.49 -10.88
CA VAL A 53 3.72 -0.96 -12.13
C VAL A 53 3.94 -2.45 -12.42
N SER A 54 4.90 -3.09 -11.76
CA SER A 54 5.17 -4.53 -11.86
C SER A 54 4.27 -5.39 -10.97
N GLN A 55 3.50 -4.79 -10.06
CA GLN A 55 2.70 -5.49 -9.07
C GLN A 55 1.21 -5.43 -9.44
N PRO A 56 0.52 -6.57 -9.58
CA PRO A 56 -0.91 -6.56 -9.87
C PRO A 56 -1.69 -6.00 -8.69
N VAL A 57 -2.76 -5.26 -9.01
CA VAL A 57 -3.77 -4.80 -8.05
C VAL A 57 -5.14 -5.04 -8.69
N GLY A 58 -5.75 -6.16 -8.34
CA GLY A 58 -7.11 -6.49 -8.77
C GLY A 58 -7.98 -7.03 -7.64
N GLU A 59 -9.10 -7.66 -8.00
CA GLU A 59 -10.07 -8.22 -7.04
C GLU A 59 -9.39 -9.14 -6.01
N ALA A 60 -8.49 -10.02 -6.46
CA ALA A 60 -7.81 -10.98 -5.59
C ALA A 60 -6.94 -10.30 -4.52
N GLU A 61 -6.20 -9.26 -4.90
CA GLU A 61 -5.34 -8.49 -3.99
C GLU A 61 -6.16 -7.62 -3.04
N LEU A 62 -7.23 -6.98 -3.54
CA LEU A 62 -8.06 -6.07 -2.75
C LEU A 62 -9.05 -6.79 -1.83
N ALA A 63 -9.42 -8.03 -2.13
CA ALA A 63 -10.32 -8.83 -1.29
C ALA A 63 -9.82 -8.98 0.16
N GLY A 64 -8.50 -9.01 0.36
CA GLY A 64 -7.86 -9.06 1.67
C GLY A 64 -7.75 -7.71 2.39
N LEU A 65 -8.09 -6.60 1.72
CA LEU A 65 -7.80 -5.24 2.16
C LEU A 65 -9.08 -4.37 2.17
N PRO A 66 -10.10 -4.72 2.97
CA PRO A 66 -11.45 -4.14 2.86
C PRO A 66 -11.55 -2.64 3.22
N SER A 67 -10.51 -2.08 3.84
CA SER A 67 -10.48 -0.66 4.24
C SER A 67 -9.67 0.22 3.29
N VAL A 68 -9.10 -0.32 2.22
CA VAL A 68 -8.30 0.47 1.27
C VAL A 68 -9.18 1.49 0.57
N ARG A 69 -8.72 2.74 0.53
CA ARG A 69 -9.41 3.87 -0.09
C ARG A 69 -8.63 4.53 -1.21
N VAL A 70 -7.32 4.25 -1.27
CA VAL A 70 -6.40 4.88 -2.22
C VAL A 70 -5.41 3.86 -2.75
N VAL A 71 -5.26 3.81 -4.08
CA VAL A 71 -4.16 3.14 -4.79
C VAL A 71 -3.31 4.23 -5.43
N ALA A 72 -2.10 4.45 -4.91
CA ALA A 72 -1.17 5.44 -5.45
C ALA A 72 -0.07 4.72 -6.24
N ASN A 73 -0.34 4.44 -7.52
CA ASN A 73 0.58 3.70 -8.36
C ASN A 73 1.88 4.47 -8.58
N TYR A 74 3.03 3.85 -8.28
CA TYR A 74 4.32 4.44 -8.57
C TYR A 74 4.77 4.08 -9.99
N GLY A 75 4.35 4.93 -10.93
CA GLY A 75 4.69 4.85 -12.35
C GLY A 75 3.65 5.55 -13.23
N VAL A 76 3.90 5.60 -14.54
CA VAL A 76 3.01 6.30 -15.49
C VAL A 76 1.90 5.38 -16.03
N GLY A 77 2.21 4.11 -16.30
CA GLY A 77 1.23 3.11 -16.74
C GLY A 77 0.43 2.52 -15.57
N TYR A 78 -0.79 2.08 -15.83
CA TYR A 78 -1.68 1.47 -14.82
C TYR A 78 -2.32 0.17 -15.30
N ASP A 79 -1.74 -0.48 -16.31
CA ASP A 79 -2.22 -1.77 -16.85
C ASP A 79 -2.21 -2.90 -15.80
N ASN A 80 -1.47 -2.71 -14.70
CA ASN A 80 -1.41 -3.59 -13.55
C ASN A 80 -2.59 -3.41 -12.57
N ILE A 81 -3.44 -2.41 -12.77
CA ILE A 81 -4.57 -2.08 -11.91
C ILE A 81 -5.88 -2.42 -12.64
N ASP A 82 -6.71 -3.21 -11.98
CA ASP A 82 -8.09 -3.48 -12.41
C ASP A 82 -8.98 -2.30 -11.96
N LEU A 83 -9.46 -1.48 -12.91
CA LEU A 83 -10.21 -0.23 -12.68
C LEU A 83 -11.73 -0.42 -12.68
#